data_AF-A0A3M1SPN3-F1
#
_entry.id   AF-A0A3M1SPN3-F1
#
_cell.length_a   1.000
_cell.length_b   1.000
_cell.length_c   1.000
_cell.angle_alpha   90.00
_cell.angle_beta   90.00
_cell.angle_gamma   90.00
#
_symmetry.space_group_name_H-M   'P 1'
#
loop_
_entity.id
_entity.type
_entity.pdbx_description
1 polymer ?
#
loop_
_entity_poly.entity_id
_entity_poly.type
_entity_poly.pdbx_seq_one_letter_code
_entity_poly.pdbx_strand_id
1 'polypeptide(L)' 'SIPDPTCKTDEIDKNLSLGKRLGITGTPTVILEDGRIISGALNKEKLLEYIDGKR' A
#
# COMPACT_ATOMS: atom_id res chain seq x y z
N SER A 1 -31.74 8.14 -0.94
CA SER A 1 -30.90 6.92 -0.98
C SER A 1 -29.67 7.22 -1.79
N ILE A 2 -28.51 6.66 -1.44
CA ILE A 2 -27.29 6.78 -2.26
C ILE A 2 -27.43 5.76 -3.41
N PRO A 3 -27.23 6.16 -4.68
CA PRO A 3 -27.30 5.23 -5.81
C PRO A 3 -26.18 4.20 -5.77
N ASP A 4 -26.45 3.01 -6.31
CA ASP A 4 -25.44 1.95 -6.39
C ASP A 4 -24.28 2.34 -7.32
N PRO A 5 -23.05 1.89 -7.02
CA PRO A 5 -21.89 2.13 -7.86
C PRO A 5 -22.04 1.46 -9.23
N THR A 6 -21.56 2.12 -10.27
CA THR A 6 -21.69 1.68 -11.68
C THR A 6 -20.51 0.84 -12.18
N CYS A 7 -19.46 0.68 -11.37
CA CYS A 7 -18.24 -0.06 -11.72
C CYS A 7 -18.13 -1.39 -10.95
N LYS A 8 -17.39 -2.34 -11.54
CA LYS A 8 -16.97 -3.56 -10.83
C LYS A 8 -15.90 -3.18 -9.79
N THR A 9 -15.98 -3.78 -8.61
CA THR A 9 -15.12 -3.46 -7.46
C THR A 9 -14.24 -4.65 -7.01
N ASP A 10 -14.05 -5.65 -7.88
CA ASP A 10 -13.20 -6.82 -7.61
C ASP A 10 -11.71 -6.46 -7.45
N GLU A 11 -11.30 -5.26 -7.88
CA GLU A 11 -9.96 -4.72 -7.67
C GLU A 11 -9.57 -4.64 -6.18
N ILE A 12 -10.53 -4.43 -5.28
CA ILE A 12 -10.26 -4.41 -3.84
C ILE A 12 -9.86 -5.80 -3.34
N ASP A 13 -10.57 -6.85 -3.77
CA ASP A 13 -10.27 -8.24 -3.41
C ASP A 13 -8.92 -8.70 -3.99
N LYS A 14 -8.58 -8.25 -5.20
CA LYS A 14 -7.27 -8.48 -5.81
C LYS A 14 -6.15 -7.83 -5.00
N ASN A 15 -6.31 -6.56 -4.63
CA ASN A 15 -5.33 -5.84 -3.80
C ASN A 15 -5.18 -6.49 -2.41
N LEU A 16 -6.27 -6.93 -1.79
CA LEU A 16 -6.23 -7.63 -0.50
C LEU A 16 -5.49 -8.98 -0.61
N SER A 17 -5.75 -9.72 -1.69
CA SER A 17 -5.09 -11.01 -1.96
C SER A 17 -3.59 -10.84 -2.22
N LEU A 18 -3.21 -9.80 -2.97
CA LEU A 18 -1.82 -9.43 -3.19
C LEU A 18 -1.14 -9.04 -1.88
N GLY A 19 -1.74 -8.17 -1.08
CA GLY A 19 -1.19 -7.75 0.21
C GLY A 19 -0.91 -8.94 1.14
N LYS A 20 -1.86 -9.89 1.23
CA LYS A 20 -1.66 -11.14 1.98
C LYS A 20 -0.48 -11.96 1.46
N ARG A 21 -0.34 -12.09 0.13
CA ARG A 21 0.79 -12.81 -0.49
C ARG A 21 2.15 -12.14 -0.24
N LEU A 22 2.17 -10.81 -0.12
CA LEU A 22 3.37 -10.03 0.21
C LEU A 22 3.66 -9.97 1.73
N GLY A 23 2.85 -10.62 2.57
CA GLY A 23 3.03 -10.62 4.02
C GLY A 23 2.60 -9.33 4.72
N ILE A 24 1.78 -8.49 4.07
CA ILE A 24 1.25 -7.25 4.66
C ILE A 24 0.19 -7.61 5.71
N THR A 25 0.43 -7.21 6.96
CA THR A 25 -0.45 -7.51 8.11
C THR A 25 -1.21 -6.30 8.63
N GLY A 26 -0.92 -5.10 8.15
CA GLY A 26 -1.54 -3.86 8.63
C GLY A 26 -1.33 -2.66 7.71
N THR A 27 -2.03 -1.58 8.03
CA THR A 27 -1.99 -0.32 7.30
C THR A 27 -1.46 0.82 8.19
N PRO A 28 -0.79 1.83 7.59
CA PRO A 28 -0.30 1.85 6.21
C PRO A 28 0.93 0.94 6.03
N THR A 29 1.17 0.50 4.80
CA THR A 29 2.41 -0.21 4.37
C THR A 29 2.83 0.35 3.02
N VAL A 30 4.12 0.64 2.84
CA VAL A 30 4.71 1.16 1.60
C VAL A 30 5.54 0.05 0.95
N ILE A 31 5.41 -0.12 -0.37
CA ILE A 31 6.27 -0.97 -1.20
C ILE A 31 7.08 -0.01 -2.08
N LEU A 32 8.41 -0.01 -1.94
CA LEU A 32 9.32 0.81 -2.76
C LEU A 32 9.51 0.18 -4.14
N GLU A 33 10.01 0.96 -5.11
CA GLU A 33 10.24 0.50 -6.49
C GLU A 33 11.24 -0.67 -6.58
N ASP A 34 12.16 -0.79 -5.62
CA ASP A 34 13.11 -1.89 -5.50
C ASP A 34 12.54 -3.13 -4.77
N GLY A 35 11.25 -3.10 -4.41
CA GLY A 35 10.55 -4.20 -3.76
C GLY A 35 10.68 -4.24 -2.23
N ARG A 36 11.43 -3.32 -1.60
CA ARG A 36 11.46 -3.22 -0.13
C ARG A 36 10.09 -2.86 0.42
N ILE A 37 9.71 -3.51 1.53
CA ILE A 37 8.43 -3.31 2.22
C ILE A 37 8.68 -2.59 3.54
N ILE A 38 7.98 -1.46 3.75
CA ILE A 38 8.04 -0.68 4.98
C ILE A 38 6.66 -0.68 5.63
N SER A 39 6.53 -1.38 6.76
CA SER A 39 5.29 -1.43 7.53
C SER A 39 5.18 -0.25 8.49
N GLY A 40 3.97 0.30 8.62
CA GLY A 40 3.65 1.39 9.53
C GLY A 40 3.74 2.78 8.89
N ALA A 41 3.24 3.77 9.62
CA ALA A 41 3.20 5.15 9.16
C ALA A 41 4.60 5.77 9.14
N LEU A 42 4.90 6.50 8.06
CA LEU A 42 6.07 7.35 7.93
C LEU A 42 5.62 8.81 7.86
N ASN A 43 6.38 9.70 8.49
CA ASN A 43 6.25 11.14 8.21
C ASN A 43 6.92 11.48 6.87
N LYS A 44 6.69 12.70 6.40
CA LYS A 44 7.19 13.20 5.12
C LYS A 44 8.72 13.04 5.01
N GLU A 45 9.45 13.47 6.03
CA GLU A 45 10.91 13.51 6.00
C GLU A 45 11.50 12.10 5.87
N LYS A 46 10.98 11.12 6.64
CA LYS A 46 11.44 9.73 6.56
C LYS A 46 11.08 9.07 5.24
N LEU A 47 9.89 9.34 4.69
CA LEU A 47 9.50 8.78 3.39
C LEU A 47 10.44 9.27 2.28
N LEU A 48 10.82 10.56 2.30
CA LEU A 48 11.77 11.11 1.34
C LEU A 48 13.17 10.49 1.46
N GLU A 49 13.64 10.20 2.68
CA GLU A 49 14.92 9.49 2.86
C GLU A 49 14.94 8.11 2.19
N TYR A 50 13.83 7.36 2.25
CA TYR A 50 13.72 6.08 1.57
C TYR A 50 13.64 6.22 0.03
N ILE A 51 12.83 7.16 -0.46
CA ILE A 51 12.67 7.39 -1.91
C ILE A 51 13.97 7.89 -2.54
N ASP A 52 14.71 8.76 -1.86
CA ASP A 52 15.99 9.29 -2.34
C ASP A 52 17.15 8.28 -2.23
N GLY A 53 16.92 7.08 -1.71
CA GLY A 53 17.96 6.06 -1.52
C GLY A 53 19.00 6.41 -0.45
N LYS A 54 18.65 7.30 0.49
CA LYS A 54 19.51 7.67 1.64
C LYS A 54 19.43 6.64 2.78
N ARG A 55 18.54 5.65 2.64
CA ARG A 55 18.34 4.49 3.51
C ARG A 55 18.07 3.24 2.71
#